data_AF-A0A431TZC5-F1
#
_entry.id   AF-A0A431TZC5-F1
#
_cell.length_a   1.000
_cell.length_b   1.000
_cell.length_c   1.000
_cell.angle_alpha   90.00
_cell.angle_beta   90.00
_cell.angle_gamma   90.00
#
_symmetry.space_group_name_H-M   'P 1'
#
loop_
_entity.id
_entity.type
_entity.pdbx_description
1 polymer ?
#
loop_
_entity_poly.entity_id
_entity_poly.type
_entity_poly.pdbx_seq_one_letter_code
_entity_poly.pdbx_strand_id
1 'polypeptide(L)' 'MRKGEAELYLRMYPALQRWLNQCVICQAQGYRPDMPAQIYPGGAAHNLRRLFRPLALDELQMCATCRAAFERT' A
#
# COMPACT_ATOMS: atom_id res chain seq x y z
N MET A 1 10.73 5.01 -8.16
CA MET A 1 9.80 5.67 -7.22
C MET A 1 10.56 6.82 -6.56
N ARG A 2 10.10 8.07 -6.69
CA ARG A 2 10.66 9.17 -5.89
C ARG A 2 10.04 9.08 -4.49
N LYS A 3 10.67 8.34 -3.57
CA LYS A 3 10.16 8.08 -2.20
C LYS A 3 9.59 9.34 -1.53
N GLY A 4 10.24 10.49 -1.72
CA GLY A 4 9.80 11.76 -1.15
C GLY A 4 8.40 12.23 -1.57
N GLU A 5 7.94 11.95 -2.79
CA GLU A 5 6.61 12.40 -3.26
C GLU A 5 5.49 11.64 -2.53
N ALA A 6 5.65 10.33 -2.40
CA ALA A 6 4.68 9.47 -1.72
C ALA A 6 4.59 9.81 -0.22
N GLU A 7 5.73 10.03 0.44
CA GLU A 7 5.78 10.42 1.85
C GLU A 7 5.16 11.80 2.09
N LEU A 8 5.47 12.80 1.25
CA LEU A 8 4.87 14.13 1.34
C LEU A 8 3.35 14.06 1.14
N TYR A 9 2.88 13.27 0.19
CA TYR A 9 1.44 13.10 -0.05
C TYR A 9 0.71 12.51 1.17
N LEU A 10 1.29 11.50 1.81
CA LEU A 10 0.72 10.92 3.03
C LEU A 10 0.80 11.85 4.24
N ARG A 11 1.79 12.73 4.32
CA ARG A 11 1.86 13.78 5.36
C ARG A 11 0.75 14.81 5.18
N MET A 12 0.43 15.17 3.94
CA MET A 12 -0.68 16.10 3.63
C MET A 12 -2.05 15.46 3.86
N TYR A 13 -2.18 14.16 3.61
CA TYR A 13 -3.45 13.43 3.75
C TYR A 13 -3.30 12.16 4.62
N PRO A 14 -3.11 12.29 5.95
CA PRO A 14 -2.84 11.14 6.82
C PRO A 14 -3.95 10.08 6.83
N ALA A 15 -5.20 10.49 6.62
CA ALA A 15 -6.35 9.59 6.53
C ALA A 15 -6.23 8.55 5.39
N LEU A 16 -5.40 8.82 4.38
CA LEU A 16 -5.15 7.90 3.27
C LEU A 16 -4.28 6.69 3.67
N GLN A 17 -3.56 6.75 4.79
CA GLN A 17 -2.75 5.62 5.27
C GLN A 17 -3.56 4.35 5.49
N ARG A 18 -4.86 4.47 5.84
CA ARG A 18 -5.77 3.32 6.01
C ARG A 18 -5.93 2.46 4.74
N TRP A 19 -5.59 3.03 3.58
CA TRP A 19 -5.65 2.39 2.27
C TRP A 19 -4.31 1.84 1.81
N LEU A 20 -3.29 1.89 2.67
CA LEU A 20 -2.00 1.29 2.41
C LEU A 20 -1.81 0.05 3.27
N ASN A 21 -1.16 -0.93 2.67
CA ASN A 21 -0.66 -2.12 3.31
C ASN A 21 0.86 -2.02 3.45
N GLN A 22 1.39 -2.66 4.48
CA GLN A 22 2.82 -2.82 4.71
C GLN A 22 3.12 -4.28 5.07
N CYS A 23 3.95 -4.94 4.27
CA CYS A 23 4.35 -6.32 4.55
C CYS A 23 5.19 -6.38 5.83
N VAL A 24 4.82 -7.25 6.79
CA VAL A 24 5.55 -7.39 8.06
C VAL A 24 6.98 -7.91 7.88
N ILE A 25 7.26 -8.66 6.80
CA ILE A 25 8.56 -9.25 6.55
C ILE A 25 9.48 -8.31 5.76
N CYS A 26 9.07 -7.90 4.55
CA CYS A 26 9.93 -7.09 3.68
C CYS A 26 9.73 -5.57 3.82
N GLN A 27 8.76 -5.14 4.64
CA GLN A 27 8.43 -3.73 4.86
C GLN A 27 8.03 -2.96 3.59
N ALA A 28 7.75 -3.66 2.49
CA ALA A 28 7.23 -3.05 1.28
C ALA A 28 5.85 -2.44 1.57
N GLN A 29 5.64 -1.22 1.08
CA GLN A 29 4.37 -0.50 1.18
C GLN A 29 3.69 -0.44 -0.18
N GLY A 30 2.36 -0.59 -0.17
CA GLY A 30 1.56 -0.52 -1.38
C GLY A 30 0.10 -0.24 -1.06
N TYR A 31 -0.70 0.15 -2.05
CA TYR A 31 -2.13 0.38 -1.82
C TYR A 31 -2.88 -0.96 -1.70
N ARG A 32 -3.93 -0.95 -0.89
CA ARG A 32 -4.89 -2.03 -0.70
C ARG A 32 -5.63 -2.33 -2.01
N PRO A 33 -5.55 -3.54 -2.59
CA PRO A 33 -6.22 -3.84 -3.86
C PRO A 33 -7.75 -3.67 -3.82
N ASP A 34 -8.36 -3.83 -2.64
CA ASP A 34 -9.77 -3.61 -2.39
C ASP A 34 -10.14 -2.12 -2.17
N MET A 35 -9.18 -1.20 -2.28
CA MET A 35 -9.43 0.23 -2.20
C MET A 35 -10.45 0.66 -3.26
N PRO A 36 -11.58 1.28 -2.86
CA PRO A 36 -12.63 1.70 -3.78
C PRO A 36 -12.11 2.56 -4.94
N ALA A 37 -12.85 2.55 -6.06
CA ALA A 37 -12.52 3.37 -7.23
C ALA A 37 -12.35 4.85 -6.84
N GLN A 38 -13.19 5.33 -5.91
CA GLN A 38 -13.17 6.66 -5.35
C GLN A 38 -13.11 6.60 -3.82
N ILE A 39 -12.05 7.15 -3.26
CA ILE A 39 -11.83 7.36 -1.84
C ILE A 39 -11.42 8.82 -1.71
N TYR A 40 -12.20 9.63 -1.00
CA TYR A 40 -12.06 11.09 -0.98
C TYR A 40 -12.43 11.84 -2.28
N PRO A 41 -12.94 13.09 -2.15
CA PRO A 41 -12.98 14.05 -3.26
C PRO A 41 -11.56 14.37 -3.76
N GLY A 42 -11.43 14.85 -5.00
CA GLY A 42 -10.15 15.39 -5.47
C GLY A 42 -9.11 14.35 -5.93
N GLY A 43 -9.53 13.15 -6.33
CA GLY A 43 -8.66 12.20 -7.05
C GLY A 43 -7.65 11.43 -6.18
N ALA A 44 -7.86 11.35 -4.87
CA ALA A 44 -6.93 10.66 -3.98
C ALA A 44 -6.71 9.18 -4.34
N ALA A 45 -7.77 8.48 -4.77
CA ALA A 45 -7.66 7.11 -5.26
C ALA A 45 -6.71 6.99 -6.48
N HIS A 46 -6.78 7.94 -7.41
CA HIS A 46 -5.88 8.00 -8.56
C HIS A 46 -4.44 8.26 -8.12
N ASN A 47 -4.23 9.22 -7.21
CA ASN A 47 -2.90 9.54 -6.70
C ASN A 47 -2.27 8.36 -5.94
N LEU A 48 -3.01 7.65 -5.09
CA LEU A 48 -2.48 6.47 -4.42
C LEU A 48 -2.10 5.37 -5.41
N ARG A 49 -2.92 5.07 -6.42
CA ARG A 49 -2.58 4.08 -7.46
C ARG A 49 -1.36 4.48 -8.30
N ARG A 50 -1.12 5.78 -8.48
CA ARG A 50 0.06 6.32 -9.16
C ARG A 50 1.32 6.24 -8.31
N LEU A 51 1.20 6.53 -7.01
CA LEU A 51 2.33 6.64 -6.08
C LEU A 51 2.76 5.31 -5.48
N PHE A 52 1.82 4.38 -5.29
CA PHE A 52 2.03 3.09 -4.66
C PHE A 52 1.66 1.96 -5.61
N ARG A 53 2.40 0.84 -5.56
CA ARG A 53 1.98 -0.40 -6.25
C ARG A 53 0.88 -1.09 -5.45
N PRO A 54 0.02 -1.90 -6.08
CA PRO A 54 -0.91 -2.74 -5.32
C PRO A 54 -0.12 -3.69 -4.42
N LEU A 55 -0.58 -3.87 -3.19
CA LEU A 55 0.00 -4.83 -2.26
C LEU A 55 -1.11 -5.56 -1.51
N ALA A 56 -1.45 -6.76 -1.99
CA ALA A 56 -2.27 -7.70 -1.22
C ALA A 56 -1.42 -8.27 -0.09
N LEU A 57 -2.03 -8.35 1.10
CA LEU A 57 -1.48 -9.09 2.24
C LEU A 57 -2.47 -10.19 2.61
N ASP A 58 -1.93 -11.27 3.17
CA ASP A 58 -2.73 -12.31 3.80
C ASP A 58 -3.04 -12.00 5.28
N GLU A 59 -3.64 -12.98 5.97
CA GLU A 59 -4.04 -12.86 7.38
C GLU A 59 -2.87 -12.59 8.33
N LEU A 60 -1.64 -13.00 8.00
CA LEU A 60 -0.45 -12.71 8.79
C LEU A 60 0.28 -11.44 8.34
N GLN A 61 -0.37 -10.60 7.53
CA GLN A 61 0.19 -9.36 6.99
C GLN A 61 1.44 -9.59 6.12
N MET A 62 1.52 -10.74 5.44
CA MET A 62 2.59 -11.06 4.51
C MET A 62 2.15 -10.82 3.06
N CYS A 63 3.05 -10.28 2.24
CA CYS A 63 2.83 -10.25 0.79
C CYS A 63 3.07 -11.64 0.19
N ALA A 64 2.50 -11.90 -0.98
CA ALA A 64 2.61 -13.20 -1.66
C ALA A 64 4.06 -13.69 -1.82
N THR A 65 5.00 -12.79 -2.11
CA THR A 65 6.44 -13.13 -2.20
C THR A 65 7.00 -13.63 -0.87
N CYS A 66 6.68 -12.94 0.24
CA CYS A 66 7.16 -13.32 1.56
C CYS A 66 6.46 -14.58 2.08
N ARG A 67 5.16 -14.75 1.81
CA ARG A 67 4.41 -15.97 2.13
C ARG A 67 5.04 -17.20 1.47
N ALA A 68 5.28 -17.12 0.15
CA ALA A 68 5.87 -18.22 -0.61
C ALA A 68 7.30 -18.56 -0.17
N ALA A 69 8.05 -17.60 0.37
CA ALA A 69 9.36 -17.84 0.96
C ALA A 69 9.25 -18.50 2.34
N PHE A 70 8.30 -18.05 3.17
CA PHE A 70 8.05 -18.58 4.51
C PHE A 70 7.62 -20.05 4.49
N GLU A 71 6.74 -20.44 3.57
CA GLU A 71 6.23 -21.83 3.44
C GLU A 71 7.28 -22.85 2.98
N ARG A 72 8.45 -22.39 2.53
CA ARG A 72 9.56 -23.26 2.12
C ARG A 72 10.56 -23.53 3.25
N THR A 73 10.30 -22.98 4.44
CA THR A 73 11.11 -23.11 5.65
C THR A 73 10.49 -24.15 6.57
#